data_AF-A0A653BJU5-F1
#
_entry.id   AF-A0A653BJU5-F1
#
_cell.length_a   1.000
_cell.length_b   1.000
_cell.length_c   1.000
_cell.angle_alpha   90.00
_cell.angle_beta   90.00
_cell.angle_gamma   90.00
#
_symmetry.space_group_name_H-M   'P 1'
#
loop_
_entity.id
_entity.type
_entity.pdbx_description
1 polymer ?
#
loop_
_entity_poly.entity_id
_entity_poly.type
_entity_poly.pdbx_seq_one_letter_code
_entity_poly.pdbx_strand_id
1 'polypeptide(L)'
;MCLMPIPNAGLNMSNLTTYLNASKCAAAWIQLGGLNIDECTFIINLLIDLTCFVYWNKTDPDGLMPEEMDVMETAVEALTAVIQHPHTHRYKNHVTKYAANILYKFEKILDAERSLPELNKDVVATLYGLIITIADSHSKIFIDNLKSQNPEEQRIAFDLLNSILKCTNLPGLYPVDESSSTLTFGFWYTLQDDIISLGTAECAQLILTVKPYYRDLVCIMLRKSMYPTIDNSSWSLDDKEVFRCYRLDIADTFMYCYVILNLEMLDLLNTKLNEALKKDCTNGISSQTIQWTEVETVLHAFGAVAEGLEYENLYLPKLMQTIKGIPFNELNSKVMTTALHTVGAYSEWFGDHPESLENVFPLILSTLANAEVST
;
A
#
# COMPACT_ATOMS: atom_id res chain seq x y z
N MET A 1 -17.37 16.63 19.37
CA MET A 1 -17.89 15.65 20.36
C MET A 1 -16.92 14.47 20.37
N CYS A 2 -15.67 14.77 20.72
CA CYS A 2 -14.55 13.83 20.68
C CYS A 2 -14.80 12.77 21.74
N LEU A 3 -14.50 11.50 21.44
CA LEU A 3 -14.50 10.46 22.46
C LEU A 3 -13.47 10.86 23.51
N MET A 4 -13.93 11.48 24.60
CA MET A 4 -13.17 11.42 25.83
C MET A 4 -13.03 9.93 26.19
N PRO A 5 -11.87 9.48 26.68
CA PRO A 5 -11.76 8.14 27.20
C PRO A 5 -12.87 7.92 28.23
N ILE A 6 -13.42 6.72 28.26
CA ILE A 6 -14.52 6.36 29.17
C ILE A 6 -14.15 6.85 30.58
N PRO A 7 -14.93 7.77 31.18
CA PRO A 7 -14.74 8.08 32.59
C PRO A 7 -15.05 6.78 33.34
N ASN A 8 -14.02 6.12 33.89
CA ASN A 8 -14.03 5.06 34.92
C ASN A 8 -12.95 3.97 34.80
N ALA A 9 -12.04 3.99 33.80
CA ALA A 9 -10.93 3.00 33.77
C ALA A 9 -9.82 3.29 34.81
N GLY A 10 -9.83 4.45 35.47
CA GLY A 10 -8.80 4.83 36.44
C GLY A 10 -7.40 5.02 35.84
N LEU A 11 -7.29 5.12 34.51
CA LEU A 11 -6.03 5.38 33.82
C LEU A 11 -5.53 6.80 34.15
N ASN A 12 -4.24 6.91 34.44
CA ASN A 12 -3.58 8.17 34.79
C ASN A 12 -2.16 8.21 34.20
N MET A 13 -1.82 9.32 33.54
CA MET A 13 -0.49 9.55 32.95
C MET A 13 0.65 9.48 33.99
N SER A 14 0.37 9.62 35.29
CA SER A 14 1.38 9.38 36.34
C SER A 14 1.86 7.93 36.45
N ASN A 15 1.13 6.98 35.85
CA ASN A 15 1.35 5.54 36.00
C ASN A 15 1.96 4.89 34.75
N LEU A 16 2.50 5.66 33.80
CA LEU A 16 3.04 5.15 32.53
C LEU A 16 4.04 4.01 32.72
N THR A 17 4.96 4.10 33.69
CA THR A 17 5.93 3.03 33.97
C THR A 17 5.24 1.72 34.38
N THR A 18 4.16 1.80 35.16
CA THR A 18 3.37 0.62 35.55
C THR A 18 2.65 0.02 34.35
N TYR A 19 2.06 0.86 33.51
CA TYR A 19 1.39 0.42 32.28
C TYR A 19 2.37 -0.22 31.31
N LEU A 20 3.56 0.37 31.13
CA LEU A 20 4.63 -0.18 30.30
C LEU A 20 5.00 -1.59 30.76
N ASN A 21 5.30 -1.76 32.04
CA ASN A 21 5.69 -3.06 32.59
C ASN A 21 4.54 -4.09 32.51
N ALA A 22 3.30 -3.67 32.73
CA ALA A 22 2.13 -4.53 32.61
C ALA A 22 1.90 -4.98 31.15
N SER A 23 2.00 -4.06 30.18
CA SER A 23 1.89 -4.37 28.75
C SER A 23 3.01 -5.31 28.29
N LYS A 24 4.26 -5.11 28.76
CA LYS A 24 5.40 -6.00 28.44
C LYS A 24 5.15 -7.41 28.97
N CYS A 25 4.65 -7.51 30.20
CA CYS A 25 4.27 -8.78 30.80
C CYS A 25 3.16 -9.48 30.00
N ALA A 26 2.11 -8.74 29.62
CA ALA A 26 1.02 -9.26 28.81
C ALA A 26 1.51 -9.78 27.45
N ALA A 27 2.33 -9.00 26.73
CA ALA A 27 2.93 -9.39 25.45
C ALA A 27 3.71 -10.71 25.59
N ALA A 28 4.60 -10.79 26.58
CA ALA A 28 5.41 -11.98 26.82
C ALA A 28 4.58 -13.22 27.14
N TRP A 29 3.52 -13.08 27.95
CA TRP A 29 2.70 -14.23 28.36
C TRP A 29 1.79 -14.73 27.24
N ILE A 30 1.25 -13.82 26.42
CA ILE A 30 0.41 -14.20 25.28
C ILE A 30 1.23 -14.98 24.25
N GLN A 31 2.48 -14.58 24.02
CA GLN A 31 3.40 -15.29 23.10
C GLN A 31 3.70 -16.74 23.53
N LEU A 32 3.55 -17.10 24.82
CA LEU A 32 3.74 -18.48 25.29
C LEU A 32 2.65 -19.44 24.81
N GLY A 33 1.55 -18.94 24.25
CA GLY A 33 0.54 -19.74 23.55
C GLY A 33 -0.43 -20.51 24.46
N GLY A 34 -0.53 -20.12 25.73
CA GLY A 34 -1.42 -20.75 26.72
C GLY A 34 -2.83 -20.14 26.79
N LEU A 35 -3.07 -19.00 26.15
CA LEU A 35 -4.32 -18.24 26.24
C LEU A 35 -4.93 -18.02 24.86
N ASN A 36 -6.22 -18.32 24.74
CA ASN A 36 -6.98 -18.06 23.52
C ASN A 36 -7.58 -16.65 23.51
N ILE A 37 -8.00 -16.19 22.34
CA ILE A 37 -8.52 -14.82 22.14
C ILE A 37 -9.80 -14.54 22.95
N ASP A 38 -10.61 -15.55 23.25
CA ASP A 38 -11.79 -15.44 24.11
C ASP A 38 -11.42 -15.19 25.58
N GLU A 39 -10.38 -15.88 26.07
CA GLU A 39 -9.82 -15.68 27.42
C GLU A 39 -9.14 -14.31 27.57
N CYS A 40 -8.58 -13.78 26.48
CA CYS A 40 -7.92 -12.47 26.43
C CYS A 40 -8.88 -11.27 26.31
N THR A 41 -10.20 -11.47 26.33
CA THR A 41 -11.21 -10.42 26.07
C THR A 41 -11.00 -9.14 26.89
N PHE A 42 -10.76 -9.26 28.20
CA PHE A 42 -10.57 -8.09 29.06
C PHE A 42 -9.26 -7.36 28.74
N ILE A 43 -8.17 -8.13 28.56
CA ILE A 43 -6.84 -7.61 28.26
C ILE A 43 -6.85 -6.87 26.92
N ILE A 44 -7.46 -7.46 25.88
CA ILE A 44 -7.57 -6.83 24.54
C ILE A 44 -8.26 -5.48 24.64
N ASN A 45 -9.42 -5.40 25.30
CA ASN A 45 -10.15 -4.13 25.42
C ASN A 45 -9.34 -3.10 26.22
N LEU A 46 -8.68 -3.52 27.30
CA LEU A 46 -7.86 -2.63 28.12
C LEU A 46 -6.63 -2.11 27.36
N LEU A 47 -5.96 -2.94 26.55
CA LEU A 47 -4.81 -2.52 25.74
C LEU A 47 -5.22 -1.56 24.63
N ILE A 48 -6.37 -1.79 23.99
CA ILE A 48 -6.95 -0.85 23.01
C ILE A 48 -7.27 0.49 23.70
N ASP A 49 -7.89 0.45 24.88
CA ASP A 49 -8.24 1.66 25.63
C ASP A 49 -7.00 2.40 26.14
N LEU A 50 -5.96 1.68 26.58
CA LEU A 50 -4.69 2.25 27.00
C LEU A 50 -3.99 2.95 25.83
N THR A 51 -3.96 2.33 24.65
CA THR A 51 -3.39 2.91 23.42
C THR A 51 -4.06 4.25 23.09
N CYS A 52 -5.39 4.28 23.10
CA CYS A 52 -6.16 5.50 22.90
C CYS A 52 -5.92 6.53 24.01
N PHE A 53 -5.91 6.08 25.27
CA PHE A 53 -5.72 6.96 26.42
C PHE A 53 -4.39 7.69 26.34
N VAL A 54 -3.30 6.97 26.08
CA VAL A 54 -1.96 7.55 25.96
C VAL A 54 -1.90 8.59 24.84
N TYR A 55 -2.45 8.26 23.66
CA TYR A 55 -2.48 9.21 22.54
C TYR A 55 -3.25 10.50 22.85
N TRP A 56 -4.48 10.38 23.39
CA TRP A 56 -5.35 11.53 23.61
C TRP A 56 -5.02 12.34 24.87
N ASN A 57 -4.20 11.80 25.77
CA ASN A 57 -3.75 12.46 26.99
C ASN A 57 -2.24 12.71 27.00
N LYS A 58 -1.60 12.65 25.82
CA LYS A 58 -0.18 12.97 25.62
C LYS A 58 0.17 14.31 26.27
N THR A 59 1.33 14.33 26.92
CA THR A 59 1.79 15.50 27.69
C THR A 59 2.22 16.64 26.79
N ASP A 60 2.82 16.33 25.64
CA ASP A 60 3.20 17.28 24.61
C ASP A 60 2.13 17.33 23.49
N PRO A 61 1.53 18.50 23.20
CA PRO A 61 0.61 18.64 22.07
C PRO A 61 1.22 18.27 20.71
N ASP A 62 2.53 18.46 20.55
CA ASP A 62 3.24 18.31 19.27
C ASP A 62 3.59 16.85 18.95
N GLY A 63 3.61 15.95 19.93
CA GLY A 63 3.97 14.55 19.72
C GLY A 63 3.91 13.71 20.99
N LEU A 64 4.07 12.39 20.86
CA LEU A 64 4.21 11.53 22.04
C LEU A 64 5.64 11.61 22.57
N MET A 65 5.77 11.71 23.88
CA MET A 65 7.06 11.55 24.55
C MET A 65 7.56 10.10 24.42
N PRO A 66 8.88 9.83 24.51
CA PRO A 66 9.40 8.46 24.35
C PRO A 66 8.74 7.43 25.27
N GLU A 67 8.49 7.77 26.53
CA GLU A 67 7.83 6.87 27.50
C GLU A 67 6.35 6.61 27.14
N GLU A 68 5.68 7.57 26.53
CA GLU A 68 4.30 7.44 26.05
C GLU A 68 4.25 6.54 24.80
N MET A 69 5.21 6.74 23.89
CA MET A 69 5.37 5.91 22.70
C MET A 69 5.66 4.45 23.09
N ASP A 70 6.60 4.22 24.01
CA ASP A 70 6.94 2.87 24.51
C ASP A 70 5.70 2.11 25.03
N VAL A 71 4.80 2.80 25.75
CA VAL A 71 3.56 2.19 26.26
C VAL A 71 2.63 1.82 25.12
N MET A 72 2.50 2.69 24.11
CA MET A 72 1.70 2.43 22.92
C MET A 72 2.24 1.24 22.13
N GLU A 73 3.53 1.24 21.80
CA GLU A 73 4.19 0.17 21.05
C GLU A 73 4.01 -1.17 21.75
N THR A 74 4.31 -1.23 23.04
CA THR A 74 4.19 -2.47 23.83
C THR A 74 2.73 -2.94 23.92
N ALA A 75 1.78 -2.01 24.09
CA ALA A 75 0.36 -2.38 24.15
C ALA A 75 -0.12 -2.96 22.82
N VAL A 76 0.32 -2.38 21.70
CA VAL A 76 0.01 -2.84 20.36
C VAL A 76 0.75 -4.14 20.02
N GLU A 77 1.98 -4.33 20.49
CA GLU A 77 2.72 -5.60 20.38
C GLU A 77 1.97 -6.74 21.10
N ALA A 78 1.45 -6.49 22.30
CA ALA A 78 0.63 -7.46 23.02
C ALA A 78 -0.65 -7.81 22.25
N LEU A 79 -1.32 -6.83 21.64
CA LEU A 79 -2.48 -7.07 20.77
C LEU A 79 -2.10 -7.90 19.54
N THR A 80 -0.97 -7.57 18.91
CA THR A 80 -0.41 -8.28 17.75
C THR A 80 -0.17 -9.75 18.08
N ALA A 81 0.42 -10.03 19.25
CA ALA A 81 0.65 -11.40 19.73
C ALA A 81 -0.66 -12.21 19.90
N VAL A 82 -1.74 -11.58 20.38
CA VAL A 82 -3.05 -12.25 20.46
C VAL A 82 -3.59 -12.59 19.06
N ILE A 83 -3.46 -11.65 18.13
CA ILE A 83 -3.95 -11.81 16.75
C ILE A 83 -3.18 -12.91 16.02
N GLN A 84 -1.85 -12.95 16.16
CA GLN A 84 -0.99 -13.94 15.49
C GLN A 84 -0.99 -15.32 16.16
N HIS A 85 -1.68 -15.49 17.28
CA HIS A 85 -1.71 -16.78 17.97
C HIS A 85 -2.28 -17.89 17.05
N PRO A 86 -1.65 -19.09 16.97
CA PRO A 86 -2.00 -20.12 15.99
C PRO A 86 -3.44 -20.60 16.01
N HIS A 87 -4.16 -20.45 17.13
CA HIS A 87 -5.54 -20.88 17.28
C HIS A 87 -6.57 -19.75 17.07
N THR A 88 -6.15 -18.50 16.90
CA THR A 88 -7.05 -17.35 16.78
C THR A 88 -8.00 -17.44 15.59
N HIS A 89 -7.58 -18.04 14.47
CA HIS A 89 -8.42 -18.26 13.29
C HIS A 89 -9.70 -19.06 13.58
N ARG A 90 -9.73 -19.87 14.65
CA ARG A 90 -10.92 -20.65 15.06
C ARG A 90 -12.02 -19.78 15.66
N TYR A 91 -11.69 -18.56 16.10
CA TYR A 91 -12.57 -17.66 16.82
C TYR A 91 -13.00 -16.48 15.93
N LYS A 92 -13.49 -16.76 14.72
CA LYS A 92 -13.84 -15.74 13.71
C LYS A 92 -14.68 -14.57 14.24
N ASN A 93 -15.67 -14.83 15.09
CA ASN A 93 -16.54 -13.78 15.64
C ASN A 93 -15.78 -12.83 16.57
N HIS A 94 -14.80 -13.35 17.33
CA HIS A 94 -13.93 -12.53 18.17
C HIS A 94 -12.99 -11.69 17.30
N VAL A 95 -12.36 -12.29 16.29
CA VAL A 95 -11.50 -11.58 15.33
C VAL A 95 -12.26 -10.42 14.69
N THR A 96 -13.43 -10.68 14.10
CA THR A 96 -14.27 -9.64 13.47
C THR A 96 -14.67 -8.54 14.47
N LYS A 97 -15.08 -8.92 15.70
CA LYS A 97 -15.45 -7.97 16.75
C LYS A 97 -14.29 -7.07 17.18
N TYR A 98 -13.10 -7.64 17.39
CA TYR A 98 -11.94 -6.87 17.81
C TYR A 98 -11.38 -6.02 16.68
N ALA A 99 -11.38 -6.52 15.44
CA ALA A 99 -11.07 -5.73 14.26
C ALA A 99 -11.98 -4.50 14.16
N ALA A 100 -13.29 -4.66 14.36
CA ALA A 100 -14.23 -3.53 14.37
C ALA A 100 -13.91 -2.49 15.46
N ASN A 101 -13.58 -2.93 16.68
CA ASN A 101 -13.23 -2.03 17.78
C ASN A 101 -11.90 -1.29 17.52
N ILE A 102 -10.91 -2.01 17.00
CA ILE A 102 -9.60 -1.46 16.63
C ILE A 102 -9.76 -0.44 15.51
N LEU A 103 -10.41 -0.81 14.40
CA LEU A 103 -10.68 0.11 13.28
C LEU A 103 -11.42 1.36 13.76
N TYR A 104 -12.48 1.21 14.55
CA TYR A 104 -13.26 2.34 15.06
C TYR A 104 -12.45 3.33 15.92
N LYS A 105 -11.53 2.82 16.75
CA LYS A 105 -10.76 3.63 17.69
C LYS A 105 -9.47 4.16 17.08
N PHE A 106 -8.73 3.31 16.39
CA PHE A 106 -7.42 3.64 15.83
C PHE A 106 -7.54 4.49 14.57
N GLU A 107 -8.58 4.33 13.74
CA GLU A 107 -8.81 5.28 12.63
C GLU A 107 -9.01 6.70 13.11
N LYS A 108 -9.53 6.94 14.33
CA LYS A 108 -9.65 8.30 14.86
C LYS A 108 -8.30 8.91 15.22
N ILE A 109 -7.37 8.09 15.68
CA ILE A 109 -5.99 8.52 15.93
C ILE A 109 -5.31 8.79 14.59
N LEU A 110 -5.44 7.87 13.63
CA LEU A 110 -4.88 8.02 12.29
C LEU A 110 -5.44 9.24 11.54
N ASP A 111 -6.75 9.51 11.65
CA ASP A 111 -7.38 10.69 11.05
C ASP A 111 -6.89 11.99 11.72
N ALA A 112 -6.63 11.97 13.03
CA ALA A 112 -6.02 13.10 13.73
C ALA A 112 -4.57 13.32 13.28
N GLU A 113 -3.75 12.28 13.20
CA GLU A 113 -2.38 12.34 12.70
C GLU A 113 -2.32 12.85 11.25
N ARG A 114 -3.22 12.38 10.38
CA ARG A 114 -3.32 12.87 8.98
C ARG A 114 -3.73 14.34 8.88
N SER A 115 -4.33 14.90 9.94
CA SER A 115 -4.71 16.32 9.99
C SER A 115 -3.59 17.24 10.49
N LEU A 116 -2.51 16.67 11.03
CA LEU A 116 -1.34 17.43 11.48
C LEU A 116 -0.47 17.84 10.29
N PRO A 117 0.29 18.95 10.40
CA PRO A 117 1.25 19.36 9.37
C PRO A 117 2.35 18.33 9.15
N GLU A 118 2.77 17.66 10.22
CA GLU A 118 3.78 16.60 10.22
C GLU A 118 3.20 15.42 11.01
N LEU A 119 3.10 14.26 10.36
CA LEU A 119 2.55 13.06 10.98
C LEU A 119 3.61 12.41 11.87
N ASN A 120 3.20 11.88 13.02
CA ASN A 120 4.09 11.05 13.82
C ASN A 120 4.22 9.65 13.18
N LYS A 121 5.34 9.42 12.49
CA LYS A 121 5.61 8.18 11.74
C LYS A 121 5.55 6.94 12.61
N ASP A 122 6.00 7.02 13.86
CA ASP A 122 6.05 5.89 14.78
C ASP A 122 4.64 5.47 15.23
N VAL A 123 3.79 6.46 15.57
CA VAL A 123 2.37 6.22 15.88
C VAL A 123 1.68 5.58 14.67
N VAL A 124 1.85 6.16 13.49
CA VAL A 124 1.20 5.67 12.26
C VAL A 124 1.66 4.25 11.91
N ALA A 125 2.97 3.98 11.98
CA ALA A 125 3.54 2.66 11.73
C ALA A 125 3.04 1.62 12.74
N THR A 126 2.96 1.98 14.03
CA THR A 126 2.49 1.09 15.09
C THR A 126 1.03 0.70 14.90
N LEU A 127 0.14 1.68 14.65
CA LEU A 127 -1.29 1.41 14.50
C LEU A 127 -1.59 0.65 13.20
N TYR A 128 -1.01 1.05 12.07
CA TYR A 128 -1.21 0.30 10.83
C TYR A 128 -0.56 -1.08 10.87
N GLY A 129 0.57 -1.25 11.56
CA GLY A 129 1.21 -2.54 11.75
C GLY A 129 0.25 -3.58 12.34
N LEU A 130 -0.55 -3.20 13.35
CA LEU A 130 -1.58 -4.08 13.90
C LEU A 130 -2.74 -4.32 12.92
N ILE A 131 -3.24 -3.26 12.27
CA ILE A 131 -4.36 -3.36 11.32
C ILE A 131 -4.01 -4.32 10.17
N ILE A 132 -2.80 -4.19 9.62
CA ILE A 132 -2.28 -5.05 8.57
C ILE A 132 -2.06 -6.46 9.09
N THR A 133 -1.50 -6.62 10.30
CA THR A 133 -1.34 -7.96 10.90
C THR A 133 -2.66 -8.69 11.06
N ILE A 134 -3.74 -7.99 11.44
CA ILE A 134 -5.10 -8.55 11.50
C ILE A 134 -5.54 -9.02 10.12
N ALA A 135 -5.29 -8.21 9.09
CA ALA A 135 -5.70 -8.49 7.73
C ALA A 135 -4.93 -9.67 7.11
N ASP A 136 -3.62 -9.74 7.33
CA ASP A 136 -2.75 -10.81 6.81
C ASP A 136 -2.99 -12.14 7.51
N SER A 137 -3.08 -12.11 8.85
CA SER A 137 -3.20 -13.34 9.64
C SER A 137 -4.56 -14.01 9.47
N HIS A 138 -5.59 -13.23 9.12
CA HIS A 138 -6.99 -13.67 9.09
C HIS A 138 -7.72 -13.27 7.80
N SER A 139 -6.99 -13.11 6.70
CA SER A 139 -7.50 -12.73 5.36
C SER A 139 -8.75 -13.50 4.96
N LYS A 140 -8.75 -14.83 5.16
CA LYS A 140 -9.87 -15.73 4.85
C LYS A 140 -11.15 -15.39 5.61
N ILE A 141 -11.03 -14.95 6.88
CA ILE A 141 -12.19 -14.51 7.67
C ILE A 141 -12.80 -13.26 7.04
N PHE A 142 -11.97 -12.30 6.62
CA PHE A 142 -12.47 -11.06 6.01
C PHE A 142 -13.02 -11.28 4.59
N ILE A 143 -12.43 -12.20 3.82
CA ILE A 143 -12.98 -12.65 2.54
C ILE A 143 -14.36 -13.30 2.72
N ASP A 144 -14.54 -14.13 3.75
CA ASP A 144 -15.85 -14.69 4.08
C ASP A 144 -16.83 -13.60 4.54
N ASN A 145 -16.37 -12.60 5.29
CA ASN A 145 -17.19 -11.46 5.70
C ASN A 145 -17.64 -10.61 4.50
N LEU A 146 -16.82 -10.43 3.46
CA LEU A 146 -17.22 -9.75 2.22
C LEU A 146 -18.39 -10.44 1.51
N LYS A 147 -18.47 -11.78 1.63
CA LYS A 147 -19.57 -12.59 1.07
C LYS A 147 -20.76 -12.73 2.01
N SER A 148 -20.60 -12.38 3.30
CA SER A 148 -21.59 -12.64 4.34
C SER A 148 -22.90 -11.93 4.06
N GLN A 149 -24.03 -12.51 4.46
CA GLN A 149 -25.33 -11.82 4.40
C GLN A 149 -25.53 -10.83 5.56
N ASN A 150 -24.62 -10.82 6.54
CA ASN A 150 -24.65 -9.89 7.66
C ASN A 150 -24.04 -8.53 7.22
N PRO A 151 -24.84 -7.44 7.18
CA PRO A 151 -24.34 -6.13 6.76
C PRO A 151 -23.23 -5.58 7.65
N GLU A 152 -23.20 -5.96 8.93
CA GLU A 152 -22.16 -5.51 9.85
C GLU A 152 -20.81 -6.18 9.54
N GLU A 153 -20.80 -7.49 9.28
CA GLU A 153 -19.59 -8.23 8.90
C GLU A 153 -19.02 -7.70 7.57
N GLN A 154 -19.89 -7.48 6.58
CA GLN A 154 -19.50 -6.87 5.30
C GLN A 154 -18.89 -5.48 5.52
N ARG A 155 -19.56 -4.62 6.30
CA ARG A 155 -19.07 -3.27 6.61
C ARG A 155 -17.67 -3.31 7.23
N ILE A 156 -17.45 -4.20 8.21
CA ILE A 156 -16.15 -4.33 8.88
C ILE A 156 -15.05 -4.75 7.88
N ALA A 157 -15.35 -5.66 6.96
CA ALA A 157 -14.40 -6.06 5.93
C ALA A 157 -14.07 -4.91 4.96
N PHE A 158 -15.07 -4.12 4.55
CA PHE A 158 -14.83 -2.92 3.73
C PHE A 158 -14.07 -1.84 4.50
N ASP A 159 -14.38 -1.60 5.77
CA ASP A 159 -13.65 -0.65 6.61
C ASP A 159 -12.17 -1.04 6.75
N LEU A 160 -11.87 -2.34 6.85
CA LEU A 160 -10.50 -2.86 6.84
C LEU A 160 -9.79 -2.57 5.51
N LEU A 161 -10.41 -2.90 4.37
CA LEU A 161 -9.84 -2.62 3.05
C LEU A 161 -9.59 -1.12 2.85
N ASN A 162 -10.53 -0.27 3.27
CA ASN A 162 -10.40 1.18 3.20
C ASN A 162 -9.25 1.69 4.07
N SER A 163 -9.09 1.15 5.29
CA SER A 163 -7.99 1.49 6.20
C SER A 163 -6.62 1.15 5.60
N ILE A 164 -6.47 -0.04 5.03
CA ILE A 164 -5.22 -0.47 4.39
C ILE A 164 -4.92 0.36 3.13
N LEU A 165 -5.95 0.69 2.35
CA LEU A 165 -5.79 1.58 1.20
C LEU A 165 -5.37 3.00 1.62
N LYS A 166 -5.88 3.52 2.74
CA LYS A 166 -5.42 4.79 3.35
C LYS A 166 -3.95 4.72 3.78
N CYS A 167 -3.49 3.58 4.32
CA CYS A 167 -2.08 3.36 4.63
C CYS A 167 -1.21 3.38 3.37
N THR A 168 -1.65 2.65 2.34
CA THR A 168 -0.98 2.61 1.03
C THR A 168 -0.87 4.02 0.42
N ASN A 169 -1.91 4.82 0.62
CA ASN A 169 -2.04 6.19 0.15
C ASN A 169 -1.54 7.25 1.15
N LEU A 170 -0.60 6.93 2.03
CA LEU A 170 0.00 7.95 2.87
C LEU A 170 0.67 9.04 2.01
N PRO A 171 0.45 10.32 2.35
CA PRO A 171 1.01 11.44 1.61
C PRO A 171 2.54 11.47 1.73
N GLY A 172 3.19 12.07 0.73
CA GLY A 172 4.65 12.15 0.66
C GLY A 172 5.30 10.96 -0.04
N LEU A 173 6.61 11.07 -0.22
CA LEU A 173 7.47 10.11 -0.89
C LEU A 173 8.15 9.19 0.12
N TYR A 174 8.07 7.89 -0.11
CA TYR A 174 8.89 6.91 0.59
C TYR A 174 10.36 7.05 0.17
N PRO A 175 11.36 6.89 1.06
CA PRO A 175 11.25 6.66 2.52
C PRO A 175 11.26 7.96 3.35
N VAL A 176 11.44 9.12 2.71
CA VAL A 176 11.79 10.38 3.39
C VAL A 176 10.59 11.01 4.10
N ASP A 177 9.45 11.11 3.43
CA ASP A 177 8.27 11.78 3.98
C ASP A 177 7.38 10.81 4.78
N GLU A 178 7.36 9.54 4.39
CA GLU A 178 6.60 8.47 5.06
C GLU A 178 7.32 7.13 4.96
N SER A 179 7.03 6.21 5.89
CA SER A 179 7.71 4.92 6.02
C SER A 179 6.76 3.72 6.18
N SER A 180 5.45 3.91 6.06
CA SER A 180 4.45 2.89 6.42
C SER A 180 3.72 2.29 5.22
N SER A 181 3.77 2.91 4.04
CA SER A 181 3.11 2.36 2.85
C SER A 181 3.62 0.97 2.46
N THR A 182 4.89 0.66 2.75
CA THR A 182 5.52 -0.66 2.55
C THR A 182 4.87 -1.78 3.34
N LEU A 183 4.28 -1.48 4.49
CA LEU A 183 3.62 -2.47 5.33
C LEU A 183 2.48 -3.16 4.58
N THR A 184 1.90 -2.52 3.56
CA THR A 184 0.69 -2.99 2.88
C THR A 184 0.94 -4.01 1.77
N PHE A 185 2.18 -4.17 1.30
CA PHE A 185 2.47 -5.02 0.13
C PHE A 185 2.12 -6.49 0.37
N GLY A 186 2.48 -7.03 1.55
CA GLY A 186 2.15 -8.40 1.94
C GLY A 186 0.65 -8.67 1.91
N PHE A 187 -0.15 -7.73 2.41
CA PHE A 187 -1.61 -7.83 2.38
C PHE A 187 -2.19 -7.89 0.98
N TRP A 188 -1.76 -7.01 0.07
CA TRP A 188 -2.30 -6.99 -1.28
C TRP A 188 -1.98 -8.29 -2.03
N TYR A 189 -0.80 -8.87 -1.80
CA TYR A 189 -0.47 -10.21 -2.27
C TYR A 189 -1.42 -11.27 -1.67
N THR A 190 -1.50 -11.36 -0.34
CA THR A 190 -2.29 -12.38 0.36
C THR A 190 -3.78 -12.32 -0.02
N LEU A 191 -4.35 -11.11 -0.12
CA LEU A 191 -5.74 -10.94 -0.53
C LEU A 191 -5.98 -11.46 -1.95
N GLN A 192 -5.10 -11.15 -2.90
CA GLN A 192 -5.21 -11.65 -4.27
C GLN A 192 -5.05 -13.18 -4.32
N ASP A 193 -4.06 -13.73 -3.63
CA ASP A 193 -3.77 -15.17 -3.63
C ASP A 193 -4.95 -15.96 -3.03
N ASP A 194 -5.45 -15.54 -1.87
CA ASP A 194 -6.58 -16.19 -1.22
C ASP A 194 -7.85 -16.12 -2.06
N ILE A 195 -8.15 -15.01 -2.73
CA ILE A 195 -9.33 -14.89 -3.62
C ILE A 195 -9.22 -15.86 -4.81
N ILE A 196 -8.05 -15.97 -5.42
CA ILE A 196 -7.84 -16.82 -6.59
C ILE A 196 -7.82 -18.31 -6.23
N SER A 197 -7.44 -18.63 -5.00
CA SER A 197 -7.52 -20.00 -4.47
C SER A 197 -8.95 -20.52 -4.29
N LEU A 198 -9.98 -19.66 -4.38
CA LEU A 198 -11.38 -20.04 -4.22
C LEU A 198 -11.95 -20.77 -5.44
N GLY A 199 -13.14 -21.38 -5.27
CA GLY A 199 -13.88 -21.96 -6.38
C GLY A 199 -14.29 -20.90 -7.42
N THR A 200 -14.35 -21.28 -8.70
CA THR A 200 -14.51 -20.36 -9.84
C THR A 200 -15.66 -19.36 -9.68
N ALA A 201 -16.83 -19.79 -9.21
CA ALA A 201 -17.99 -18.91 -9.04
C ALA A 201 -17.80 -17.89 -7.90
N GLU A 202 -17.23 -18.32 -6.77
CA GLU A 202 -16.98 -17.46 -5.61
C GLU A 202 -15.86 -16.45 -5.91
N CYS A 203 -14.80 -16.92 -6.57
CA CYS A 203 -13.71 -16.10 -7.05
C CYS A 203 -14.22 -14.97 -7.96
N ALA A 204 -15.04 -15.29 -8.97
CA ALA A 204 -15.60 -14.28 -9.88
C ALA A 204 -16.42 -13.21 -9.15
N GLN A 205 -17.24 -13.59 -8.16
CA GLN A 205 -18.04 -12.63 -7.38
C GLN A 205 -17.17 -11.73 -6.50
N LEU A 206 -16.16 -12.31 -5.84
CA LEU A 206 -15.24 -11.56 -4.98
C LEU A 206 -14.35 -10.61 -5.78
N ILE A 207 -13.86 -11.05 -6.95
CA ILE A 207 -13.11 -10.18 -7.88
C ILE A 207 -13.92 -8.92 -8.19
N LEU A 208 -15.21 -9.04 -8.53
CA LEU A 208 -16.06 -7.86 -8.78
C LEU A 208 -16.19 -6.94 -7.56
N THR A 209 -16.15 -7.50 -6.35
CA THR A 209 -16.26 -6.76 -5.10
C THR A 209 -14.97 -5.99 -4.78
N VAL A 210 -13.81 -6.61 -4.98
CA VAL A 210 -12.50 -6.00 -4.67
C VAL A 210 -11.92 -5.17 -5.82
N LYS A 211 -12.46 -5.32 -7.04
CA LYS A 211 -11.97 -4.61 -8.24
C LYS A 211 -11.75 -3.10 -8.05
N PRO A 212 -12.68 -2.35 -7.43
CA PRO A 212 -12.47 -0.91 -7.21
C PRO A 212 -11.24 -0.61 -6.36
N TYR A 213 -10.97 -1.43 -5.34
CA TYR A 213 -9.79 -1.27 -4.47
C TYR A 213 -8.50 -1.50 -5.24
N TYR A 214 -8.43 -2.55 -6.08
CA TYR A 214 -7.25 -2.80 -6.92
C TYR A 214 -7.06 -1.73 -8.00
N ARG A 215 -8.14 -1.16 -8.54
CA ARG A 215 -8.06 -0.03 -9.47
C ARG A 215 -7.47 1.20 -8.80
N ASP A 216 -7.93 1.52 -7.60
CA ASP A 216 -7.40 2.63 -6.81
C ASP A 216 -5.96 2.36 -6.38
N LEU A 217 -5.64 1.10 -6.03
CA LEU A 217 -4.29 0.64 -5.70
C LEU A 217 -3.32 0.92 -6.84
N VAL A 218 -3.64 0.55 -8.09
CA VAL A 218 -2.80 0.86 -9.26
C VAL A 218 -2.56 2.37 -9.38
N CYS A 219 -3.60 3.19 -9.21
CA CYS A 219 -3.46 4.65 -9.27
C CYS A 219 -2.58 5.20 -8.15
N ILE A 220 -2.68 4.64 -6.94
CA ILE A 220 -1.83 5.01 -5.81
C ILE A 220 -0.39 4.59 -6.09
N MET A 221 -0.15 3.35 -6.50
CA MET A 221 1.18 2.83 -6.80
C MET A 221 1.89 3.58 -7.92
N LEU A 222 1.16 4.02 -8.96
CA LEU A 222 1.71 4.91 -9.98
C LEU A 222 2.18 6.25 -9.40
N ARG A 223 1.50 6.80 -8.40
CA ARG A 223 1.97 8.03 -7.74
C ARG A 223 3.11 7.76 -6.76
N LYS A 224 3.06 6.65 -6.02
CA LYS A 224 4.05 6.31 -4.99
C LYS A 224 5.40 5.87 -5.58
N SER A 225 5.39 5.23 -6.75
CA SER A 225 6.61 4.85 -7.49
C SER A 225 7.17 5.96 -8.39
N MET A 226 6.52 7.13 -8.41
CA MET A 226 6.92 8.26 -9.24
C MET A 226 8.19 8.91 -8.69
N TYR A 227 9.16 9.14 -9.58
CA TYR A 227 10.32 9.94 -9.23
C TYR A 227 9.90 11.37 -8.81
N PRO A 228 10.59 11.97 -7.84
CA PRO A 228 10.28 13.34 -7.44
C PRO A 228 10.61 14.31 -8.58
N THR A 229 9.77 15.34 -8.72
CA THR A 229 9.85 16.31 -9.83
C THR A 229 10.96 17.35 -9.64
N ILE A 230 11.36 17.60 -8.40
CA ILE A 230 12.50 18.44 -8.03
C ILE A 230 13.70 17.52 -7.84
N ASP A 231 14.88 17.95 -8.29
CA ASP A 231 16.11 17.16 -8.24
C ASP A 231 16.37 16.63 -6.81
N ASN A 232 16.47 15.29 -6.68
CA ASN A 232 16.72 14.52 -5.45
C ASN A 232 18.13 14.73 -4.89
N SER A 233 18.66 15.94 -5.03
CA SER A 233 19.95 16.36 -4.47
C SER A 233 19.94 16.29 -2.94
N SER A 234 18.78 16.41 -2.30
CA SER A 234 18.61 16.27 -0.85
C SER A 234 18.60 14.80 -0.37
N TRP A 235 18.32 13.84 -1.26
CA TRP A 235 18.28 12.43 -0.88
C TRP A 235 19.69 11.86 -0.77
N SER A 236 19.95 11.14 0.31
CA SER A 236 21.18 10.37 0.46
C SER A 236 21.24 9.22 -0.57
N LEU A 237 22.42 8.61 -0.72
CA LEU A 237 22.55 7.41 -1.55
C LEU A 237 21.69 6.26 -1.00
N ASP A 238 21.58 6.15 0.32
CA ASP A 238 20.76 5.15 0.98
C ASP A 238 19.27 5.38 0.70
N ASP A 239 18.78 6.62 0.77
CA ASP A 239 17.38 6.94 0.44
C ASP A 239 17.03 6.58 -1.00
N LYS A 240 17.96 6.84 -1.94
CA LYS A 240 17.79 6.50 -3.36
C LYS A 240 17.73 5.00 -3.57
N GLU A 241 18.56 4.23 -2.88
CA GLU A 241 18.56 2.77 -2.96
C GLU A 241 17.31 2.16 -2.32
N VAL A 242 16.91 2.68 -1.15
CA VAL A 242 15.67 2.27 -0.48
C VAL A 242 14.45 2.55 -1.36
N PHE A 243 14.39 3.71 -2.02
CA PHE A 243 13.32 4.00 -2.98
C PHE A 243 13.39 3.10 -4.23
N ARG A 244 14.59 2.73 -4.69
CA ARG A 244 14.74 1.77 -5.79
C ARG A 244 14.14 0.41 -5.41
N CYS A 245 14.42 -0.10 -4.21
CA CYS A 245 13.80 -1.32 -3.68
C CYS A 245 12.28 -1.17 -3.54
N TYR A 246 11.81 -0.04 -3.03
CA TYR A 246 10.38 0.27 -2.94
C TYR A 246 9.66 0.20 -4.30
N ARG A 247 10.30 0.69 -5.37
CA ARG A 247 9.75 0.57 -6.73
C ARG A 247 9.69 -0.88 -7.22
N LEU A 248 10.61 -1.74 -6.79
CA LEU A 248 10.54 -3.18 -7.08
C LEU A 248 9.37 -3.84 -6.35
N ASP A 249 9.17 -3.55 -5.07
CA ASP A 249 8.01 -4.08 -4.33
C ASP A 249 6.68 -3.59 -4.93
N ILE A 250 6.65 -2.35 -5.44
CA ILE A 250 5.51 -1.82 -6.21
C ILE A 250 5.34 -2.57 -7.54
N ALA A 251 6.43 -2.92 -8.23
CA ALA A 251 6.36 -3.71 -9.46
C ALA A 251 5.74 -5.09 -9.21
N ASP A 252 6.13 -5.76 -8.14
CA ASP A 252 5.51 -7.01 -7.70
C ASP A 252 4.02 -6.80 -7.37
N THR A 253 3.69 -5.68 -6.72
CA THR A 253 2.29 -5.35 -6.43
C THR A 253 1.47 -5.08 -7.70
N PHE A 254 2.07 -4.50 -8.75
CA PHE A 254 1.42 -4.34 -10.05
C PHE A 254 1.06 -5.69 -10.68
N MET A 255 1.90 -6.73 -10.50
CA MET A 255 1.58 -8.08 -10.96
C MET A 255 0.32 -8.62 -10.27
N TYR A 256 0.20 -8.45 -8.95
CA TYR A 256 -1.00 -8.88 -8.21
C TYR A 256 -2.24 -8.09 -8.65
N CYS A 257 -2.08 -6.79 -8.94
CA CYS A 257 -3.16 -5.98 -9.51
C CYS A 257 -3.60 -6.48 -10.89
N TYR A 258 -2.65 -6.84 -11.75
CA TYR A 258 -2.95 -7.35 -13.09
C TYR A 258 -3.71 -8.67 -13.01
N VAL A 259 -3.35 -9.54 -12.07
CA VAL A 259 -4.03 -10.81 -11.85
C VAL A 259 -5.53 -10.62 -11.48
N ILE A 260 -5.90 -9.55 -10.76
CA ILE A 260 -7.29 -9.23 -10.41
C ILE A 260 -8.02 -8.43 -11.52
N LEU A 261 -7.36 -7.43 -12.11
CA LEU A 261 -7.96 -6.48 -13.05
C LEU A 261 -7.93 -6.97 -14.51
N ASN A 262 -6.94 -7.80 -14.84
CA ASN A 262 -6.63 -8.30 -16.17
C ASN A 262 -6.58 -7.13 -17.19
N LEU A 263 -7.25 -7.24 -18.33
CA LEU A 263 -7.26 -6.24 -19.40
C LEU A 263 -7.69 -4.83 -18.95
N GLU A 264 -8.46 -4.70 -17.86
CA GLU A 264 -8.82 -3.38 -17.32
C GLU A 264 -7.58 -2.62 -16.81
N MET A 265 -6.58 -3.32 -16.26
CA MET A 265 -5.33 -2.67 -15.86
C MET A 265 -4.59 -2.11 -17.07
N LEU A 266 -4.54 -2.84 -18.19
CA LEU A 266 -3.87 -2.37 -19.40
C LEU A 266 -4.58 -1.18 -20.03
N ASP A 267 -5.92 -1.16 -19.99
CA ASP A 267 -6.70 0.00 -20.43
C ASP A 267 -6.44 1.22 -19.53
N LEU A 268 -6.38 1.00 -18.21
CA LEU A 268 -6.03 2.04 -17.23
C LEU A 268 -4.63 2.60 -17.48
N LEU A 269 -3.62 1.74 -17.63
CA LEU A 269 -2.25 2.16 -17.91
C LEU A 269 -2.13 2.89 -19.25
N ASN A 270 -2.82 2.43 -20.30
CA ASN A 270 -2.86 3.14 -21.58
C ASN A 270 -3.51 4.51 -21.46
N THR A 271 -4.61 4.61 -20.71
CA THR A 271 -5.27 5.89 -20.44
C THR A 271 -4.32 6.84 -19.71
N LYS A 272 -3.63 6.35 -18.68
CA LYS A 272 -2.66 7.15 -17.90
C LYS A 272 -1.46 7.58 -18.73
N LEU A 273 -0.93 6.71 -19.60
CA LEU A 273 0.17 7.06 -20.51
C LEU A 273 -0.26 8.16 -21.48
N ASN A 274 -1.44 8.02 -22.08
CA ASN A 274 -1.98 9.02 -22.98
C ASN A 274 -2.29 10.35 -22.28
N GLU A 275 -2.74 10.32 -21.02
CA GLU A 275 -2.90 11.52 -20.19
C GLU A 275 -1.55 12.20 -19.93
N ALA A 276 -0.53 11.45 -19.50
CA ALA A 276 0.81 11.97 -19.23
C ALA A 276 1.50 12.57 -20.46
N LEU A 277 1.19 12.04 -21.66
CA LEU A 277 1.72 12.55 -22.94
C LEU A 277 0.93 13.74 -23.51
N LYS A 278 -0.27 14.03 -23.01
CA LYS A 278 -1.03 15.21 -23.44
C LYS A 278 -0.37 16.45 -22.83
N LYS A 279 -0.10 17.45 -23.68
CA LYS A 279 0.29 18.78 -23.22
C LYS A 279 -0.92 19.43 -22.56
N ASP A 280 -0.85 19.69 -21.25
CA ASP A 280 -1.95 20.29 -20.51
C ASP A 280 -2.25 21.70 -21.04
N CYS A 281 -3.46 21.90 -21.60
CA CYS A 281 -3.88 23.16 -22.23
C CYS A 281 -4.66 24.08 -21.28
N THR A 282 -4.77 23.76 -20.00
CA THR A 282 -5.84 24.29 -19.14
C THR A 282 -5.57 25.67 -18.52
N ASN A 283 -4.37 26.25 -18.60
CA ASN A 283 -4.06 27.49 -17.85
C ASN A 283 -3.29 28.60 -18.59
N GLY A 284 -3.44 28.76 -19.92
CA GLY A 284 -3.22 30.04 -20.63
C GLY A 284 -1.86 30.75 -20.50
N ILE A 285 -0.87 30.18 -19.80
CA ILE A 285 0.45 30.76 -19.56
C ILE A 285 1.47 29.74 -20.07
N SER A 286 2.18 30.19 -21.09
CA SER A 286 3.21 29.50 -21.85
C SER A 286 4.37 28.99 -20.98
N SER A 287 4.32 27.71 -20.59
CA SER A 287 5.47 26.82 -20.40
C SER A 287 4.99 25.36 -20.44
N GLN A 288 4.73 24.88 -21.66
CA GLN A 288 4.20 23.54 -21.97
C GLN A 288 5.29 22.49 -21.80
N THR A 289 5.32 21.73 -20.70
CA THR A 289 6.31 20.65 -20.53
C THR A 289 5.61 19.37 -20.12
N ILE A 290 5.86 18.29 -20.86
CA ILE A 290 5.42 16.94 -20.50
C ILE A 290 6.10 16.57 -19.18
N GLN A 291 5.32 16.14 -18.18
CA GLN A 291 5.87 15.70 -16.92
C GLN A 291 6.48 14.30 -17.09
N TRP A 292 7.80 14.27 -17.33
CA TRP A 292 8.54 13.05 -17.65
C TRP A 292 8.40 11.95 -16.57
N THR A 293 8.20 12.33 -15.29
CA THR A 293 8.05 11.37 -14.19
C THR A 293 6.76 10.56 -14.31
N GLU A 294 5.68 11.15 -14.80
CA GLU A 294 4.42 10.45 -15.04
C GLU A 294 4.55 9.44 -16.19
N VAL A 295 5.18 9.87 -17.29
CA VAL A 295 5.45 9.00 -18.45
C VAL A 295 6.33 7.83 -18.02
N GLU A 296 7.43 8.09 -17.32
CA GLU A 296 8.36 7.07 -16.84
C GLU A 296 7.66 6.06 -15.92
N THR A 297 6.83 6.53 -15.00
CA THR A 297 6.21 5.64 -14.01
C THR A 297 5.17 4.72 -14.63
N VAL A 298 4.42 5.21 -15.63
CA VAL A 298 3.47 4.37 -16.37
C VAL A 298 4.21 3.35 -17.23
N LEU A 299 5.33 3.71 -17.85
CA LEU A 299 6.18 2.76 -18.58
C LEU A 299 6.78 1.70 -17.64
N HIS A 300 7.20 2.09 -16.45
CA HIS A 300 7.65 1.17 -15.40
C HIS A 300 6.56 0.18 -15.01
N ALA A 301 5.31 0.64 -14.83
CA ALA A 301 4.17 -0.23 -14.54
C ALA A 301 3.84 -1.19 -15.70
N PHE A 302 3.95 -0.75 -16.96
CA PHE A 302 3.86 -1.66 -18.11
C PHE A 302 4.97 -2.71 -18.08
N GLY A 303 6.21 -2.31 -17.82
CA GLY A 303 7.34 -3.23 -17.71
C GLY A 303 7.14 -4.27 -16.61
N ALA A 304 6.60 -3.86 -15.46
CA ALA A 304 6.32 -4.73 -14.32
C ALA A 304 5.33 -5.85 -14.65
N VAL A 305 4.33 -5.60 -15.50
CA VAL A 305 3.30 -6.59 -15.83
C VAL A 305 3.64 -7.49 -17.02
N ALA A 306 4.85 -7.36 -17.59
CA ALA A 306 5.20 -8.00 -18.85
C ALA A 306 5.13 -9.53 -18.79
N GLU A 307 5.62 -10.14 -17.71
CA GLU A 307 5.62 -11.60 -17.53
C GLU A 307 4.21 -12.19 -17.34
N GLY A 308 3.25 -11.37 -16.92
CA GLY A 308 1.87 -11.82 -16.67
C GLY A 308 0.97 -11.82 -17.90
N LEU A 309 1.39 -11.22 -19.02
CA LEU A 309 0.52 -11.03 -20.18
C LEU A 309 0.33 -12.32 -20.98
N GLU A 310 -0.91 -12.53 -21.44
CA GLU A 310 -1.22 -13.52 -22.47
C GLU A 310 -0.67 -13.07 -23.83
N TYR A 311 -0.24 -14.03 -24.65
CA TYR A 311 0.43 -13.81 -25.94
C TYR A 311 -0.40 -12.99 -26.95
N GLU A 312 -1.73 -13.16 -26.98
CA GLU A 312 -2.63 -12.43 -27.89
C GLU A 312 -3.22 -11.18 -27.22
N ASN A 313 -2.44 -10.11 -27.12
CA ASN A 313 -2.86 -8.89 -26.42
C ASN A 313 -3.05 -7.68 -27.36
N LEU A 314 -4.29 -7.19 -27.46
CA LEU A 314 -4.66 -6.02 -28.28
C LEU A 314 -4.07 -4.67 -27.79
N TYR A 315 -3.56 -4.61 -26.56
CA TYR A 315 -2.97 -3.41 -25.98
C TYR A 315 -1.48 -3.27 -26.28
N LEU A 316 -0.75 -4.36 -26.55
CA LEU A 316 0.69 -4.31 -26.84
C LEU A 316 1.02 -3.55 -28.14
N PRO A 317 0.34 -3.79 -29.29
CA PRO A 317 0.55 -2.97 -30.47
C PRO A 317 0.29 -1.48 -30.23
N LYS A 318 -0.73 -1.15 -29.43
CA LYS A 318 -1.07 0.23 -29.05
C LYS A 318 0.02 0.85 -28.17
N LEU A 319 0.58 0.10 -27.23
CA LEU A 319 1.70 0.53 -26.41
C LEU A 319 2.93 0.84 -27.28
N MET A 320 3.31 -0.07 -28.18
CA MET A 320 4.47 0.13 -29.06
C MET A 320 4.30 1.35 -29.98
N GLN A 321 3.10 1.55 -30.51
CA GLN A 321 2.78 2.74 -31.29
C GLN A 321 2.84 4.02 -30.45
N THR A 322 2.42 3.97 -29.18
CA THR A 322 2.53 5.10 -28.25
C THR A 322 3.99 5.40 -27.93
N ILE A 323 4.81 4.38 -27.65
CA ILE A 323 6.25 4.49 -27.38
C ILE A 323 6.97 5.19 -28.53
N LYS A 324 6.66 4.84 -29.78
CA LYS A 324 7.20 5.50 -30.99
C LYS A 324 6.97 7.02 -30.99
N GLY A 325 5.85 7.48 -30.42
CA GLY A 325 5.45 8.87 -30.38
C GLY A 325 6.05 9.68 -29.22
N ILE A 326 6.76 9.05 -28.28
CA ILE A 326 7.33 9.73 -27.11
C ILE A 326 8.54 10.58 -27.56
N PRO A 327 8.58 11.89 -27.22
CA PRO A 327 9.69 12.76 -27.59
C PRO A 327 10.89 12.56 -26.66
N PHE A 328 11.54 11.40 -26.71
CA PHE A 328 12.61 11.02 -25.76
C PHE A 328 13.77 12.03 -25.67
N ASN A 329 14.09 12.74 -26.75
CA ASN A 329 15.15 13.75 -26.78
C ASN A 329 14.80 15.03 -26.00
N GLU A 330 13.52 15.24 -25.69
CA GLU A 330 13.02 16.40 -24.92
C GLU A 330 12.78 16.04 -23.44
N LEU A 331 12.88 14.77 -23.08
CA LEU A 331 12.57 14.25 -21.74
C LEU A 331 13.84 13.81 -21.00
N ASN A 332 13.69 13.52 -19.70
CA ASN A 332 14.77 12.97 -18.90
C ASN A 332 15.22 11.60 -19.42
N SER A 333 16.53 11.32 -19.38
CA SER A 333 17.12 10.04 -19.82
C SER A 333 16.49 8.82 -19.14
N LYS A 334 16.00 8.96 -17.91
CA LYS A 334 15.25 7.90 -17.20
C LYS A 334 14.04 7.39 -17.98
N VAL A 335 13.31 8.26 -18.69
CA VAL A 335 12.17 7.83 -19.52
C VAL A 335 12.64 6.89 -20.62
N MET A 336 13.76 7.24 -21.26
CA MET A 336 14.35 6.46 -22.34
C MET A 336 14.86 5.11 -21.82
N THR A 337 15.57 5.09 -20.68
CA THR A 337 16.04 3.87 -20.02
C THR A 337 14.87 2.96 -19.66
N THR A 338 13.85 3.48 -18.98
CA THR A 338 12.66 2.70 -18.60
C THR A 338 11.92 2.18 -19.83
N ALA A 339 11.76 2.98 -20.90
CA ALA A 339 11.17 2.52 -22.15
C ALA A 339 11.94 1.35 -22.78
N LEU A 340 13.27 1.36 -22.75
CA LEU A 340 14.09 0.23 -23.22
C LEU A 340 13.86 -1.02 -22.38
N HIS A 341 13.83 -0.89 -21.06
CA HIS A 341 13.54 -2.02 -20.17
C HIS A 341 12.14 -2.58 -20.45
N THR A 342 11.13 -1.74 -20.59
CA THR A 342 9.76 -2.14 -20.94
C THR A 342 9.72 -2.86 -22.29
N VAL A 343 10.34 -2.31 -23.34
CA VAL A 343 10.40 -2.96 -24.66
C VAL A 343 11.13 -4.30 -24.59
N GLY A 344 12.24 -4.37 -23.85
CA GLY A 344 13.00 -5.59 -23.64
C GLY A 344 12.22 -6.68 -22.89
N ALA A 345 11.41 -6.28 -21.91
CA ALA A 345 10.54 -7.18 -21.16
C ALA A 345 9.47 -7.85 -22.07
N TYR A 346 9.10 -7.21 -23.18
CA TYR A 346 8.21 -7.77 -24.20
C TYR A 346 8.94 -8.46 -25.37
N SER A 347 10.21 -8.84 -25.20
CA SER A 347 11.01 -9.47 -26.27
C SER A 347 10.41 -10.75 -26.84
N GLU A 348 9.80 -11.60 -26.01
CA GLU A 348 9.12 -12.83 -26.47
C GLU A 348 7.94 -12.51 -27.39
N TRP A 349 7.13 -11.50 -27.06
CA TRP A 349 5.98 -11.07 -27.86
C TRP A 349 6.38 -10.57 -29.26
N PHE A 350 7.54 -9.90 -29.37
CA PHE A 350 8.08 -9.47 -30.67
C PHE A 350 8.52 -10.64 -31.56
N GLY A 351 8.82 -11.81 -30.98
CA GLY A 351 9.10 -13.02 -31.75
C GLY A 351 7.94 -13.41 -32.66
N ASP A 352 6.71 -13.20 -32.17
CA ASP A 352 5.47 -13.51 -32.90
C ASP A 352 4.88 -12.31 -33.67
N HIS A 353 5.32 -11.07 -33.36
CA HIS A 353 4.83 -9.83 -33.99
C HIS A 353 5.97 -8.95 -34.57
N PRO A 354 6.74 -9.44 -35.57
CA PRO A 354 7.89 -8.71 -36.11
C PRO A 354 7.54 -7.34 -36.71
N GLU A 355 6.32 -7.14 -37.21
CA GLU A 355 5.85 -5.87 -37.76
C GLU A 355 5.86 -4.73 -36.73
N SER A 356 5.76 -5.07 -35.44
CA SER A 356 5.79 -4.08 -34.37
C SER A 356 7.20 -3.60 -34.03
N LEU A 357 8.25 -4.29 -34.49
CA LEU A 357 9.64 -3.88 -34.27
C LEU A 357 9.97 -2.52 -34.89
N GLU A 358 9.35 -2.18 -36.03
CA GLU A 358 9.56 -0.89 -36.71
C GLU A 358 9.19 0.31 -35.82
N ASN A 359 8.32 0.10 -34.82
CA ASN A 359 7.89 1.16 -33.91
C ASN A 359 8.90 1.43 -32.78
N VAL A 360 9.71 0.44 -32.41
CA VAL A 360 10.66 0.53 -31.29
C VAL A 360 12.12 0.56 -31.73
N PHE A 361 12.43 0.15 -32.96
CA PHE A 361 13.79 0.15 -33.49
C PHE A 361 14.49 1.53 -33.43
N PRO A 362 13.81 2.67 -33.72
CA PRO A 362 14.43 3.98 -33.59
C PRO A 362 14.88 4.32 -32.16
N LEU A 363 14.14 3.85 -31.14
CA LEU A 363 14.49 4.03 -29.72
C LEU A 363 15.77 3.24 -29.38
N ILE A 364 15.92 2.02 -29.90
CA ILE A 364 17.13 1.20 -29.68
C ILE A 364 18.34 1.83 -30.38
N LEU A 365 18.17 2.36 -31.59
CA LEU A 365 19.25 3.02 -32.31
C LEU A 365 19.71 4.32 -31.65
N SER A 366 18.77 5.16 -31.18
CA SER A 366 19.10 6.43 -30.53
C SER A 366 19.84 6.23 -29.22
N THR A 367 19.50 5.17 -28.48
CA THR A 367 20.13 4.84 -27.19
C THR A 367 21.52 4.25 -27.37
N LEU A 368 21.73 3.33 -28.31
CA LEU A 368 23.06 2.80 -28.62
C LEU A 368 24.03 3.88 -29.15
N ALA A 369 23.51 4.94 -29.79
CA ALA A 369 24.30 6.08 -30.23
C ALA A 369 24.64 7.06 -29.08
N ASN A 370 23.91 7.03 -27.97
CA ASN A 370 24.06 7.96 -26.84
C ASN A 370 24.71 7.24 -25.65
N ALA A 371 25.98 7.53 -25.38
CA ALA A 371 26.76 6.89 -24.30
C ALA A 371 26.20 7.11 -22.88
N GLU A 372 25.34 8.13 -22.67
CA GLU A 372 24.76 8.48 -21.37
C GLU A 372 23.70 7.49 -20.85
N VAL A 373 23.19 6.57 -21.69
CA VAL A 373 22.22 5.54 -21.26
C VAL A 373 22.91 4.35 -20.55
N SER A 374 24.23 4.43 -20.38
CA SER A 374 25.09 3.34 -19.85
C SER A 374 25.50 3.56 -18.39
N THR A 375 24.58 3.96 -17.49
CA THR A 375 24.87 4.00 -16.03
C THR A 375 23.63 3.77 -15.20
#